data_AF-A0A8S3I946-F1
#
_entry.id   AF-A0A8S3I946-F1
#
_cell.length_a   1.000
_cell.length_b   1.000
_cell.length_c   1.000
_cell.angle_alpha   90.00
_cell.angle_beta   90.00
_cell.angle_gamma   90.00
#
_symmetry.space_group_name_H-M   'P 1'
#
loop_
_entity.id
_entity.type
_entity.pdbx_description
1 polymer ?
#
loop_
_entity_poly.entity_id
_entity_poly.type
_entity_poly.pdbx_seq_one_letter_code
_entity_poly.pdbx_strand_id
1 'polypeptide(L)'
;CTFEEGLCSWINGQNGIFDDFDWLLNSGSTPSVGTGPTVDHTLGTASGSYLYIEASELFNRNAKAWLISEHYDAGSYCLLFWYHLYGTDIGSLNIYTRIGASKPQLEWSLSGDNGNRWQMGAVRVNVVAEFYFIIEGTHGGQFLGDIAIDDLLVQSNSQCTLPTTTTTIGTTTTLGLYTPLSCNFENDICQWRNDLTTSGTWSRRQGQGNGPQYDHTLQTEDGWFIDT
;
A
#
# COMPACT_ATOMS: atom_id res chain seq x y z
N CYS A 1 3.49 -4.27 9.71
CA CYS A 1 2.09 -4.30 10.13
C CYS A 1 1.29 -4.47 8.86
N THR A 2 0.69 -5.64 8.68
CA THR A 2 -0.04 -6.05 7.47
C THR A 2 -1.55 -5.96 7.67
N PHE A 3 -2.00 -5.45 8.81
CA PHE A 3 -3.41 -5.30 9.20
C PHE A 3 -4.30 -6.55 9.31
N GLU A 4 -3.80 -7.73 8.93
CA GLU A 4 -4.51 -9.02 9.05
C GLU A 4 -4.98 -9.38 10.47
N GLU A 5 -4.27 -8.89 11.49
CA GLU A 5 -4.62 -9.09 12.91
C GLU A 5 -5.00 -7.76 13.60
N GLY A 6 -5.40 -6.75 12.82
CA GLY A 6 -5.72 -5.41 13.29
C GLY A 6 -4.55 -4.42 13.23
N LEU A 7 -4.59 -3.35 14.03
CA LEU A 7 -3.68 -2.20 13.90
C LEU A 7 -2.23 -2.44 14.36
N CYS A 8 -1.89 -3.64 14.83
CA CYS A 8 -0.59 -3.92 15.46
C CYS A 8 -0.32 -2.96 16.64
N SER A 9 0.79 -2.21 16.62
CA SER A 9 1.12 -1.16 17.58
C SER A 9 0.64 0.24 17.18
N TRP A 10 0.03 0.40 16.01
CA TRP A 10 -0.48 1.68 15.53
C TRP A 10 -1.80 2.04 16.19
N ILE A 11 -2.03 3.33 16.38
CA ILE A 11 -3.27 3.86 16.96
C ILE A 11 -3.81 5.00 16.11
N ASN A 12 -5.13 5.17 16.09
CA ASN A 12 -5.72 6.38 15.54
C ASN A 12 -5.45 7.58 16.45
N GLY A 13 -5.37 8.76 15.85
CA GLY A 13 -5.40 10.04 16.53
C GLY A 13 -6.71 10.22 17.29
N GLN A 14 -6.71 11.18 18.20
CA GLN A 14 -7.91 11.51 18.94
C GLN A 14 -8.63 12.64 18.22
N ASN A 15 -9.80 12.32 17.66
CA ASN A 15 -10.68 13.27 16.98
C ASN A 15 -10.95 14.52 17.85
N GLY A 16 -10.79 15.69 17.24
CA GLY A 16 -10.92 17.01 17.88
C GLY A 16 -9.70 17.47 18.67
N ILE A 17 -8.69 16.62 18.85
CA ILE A 17 -7.40 16.99 19.47
C ILE A 17 -6.27 16.96 18.44
N PHE A 18 -6.13 15.84 17.74
CA PHE A 18 -5.04 15.62 16.78
C PHE A 18 -5.54 15.72 15.33
N ASP A 19 -6.72 15.19 15.07
CA ASP A 19 -7.34 14.97 13.77
C ASP A 19 -8.86 15.13 13.82
N ASP A 20 -9.52 14.89 12.70
CA ASP A 20 -10.96 15.11 12.50
C ASP A 20 -11.76 13.80 12.43
N PHE A 21 -11.14 12.73 11.92
CA PHE A 21 -11.72 11.39 11.79
C PHE A 21 -10.62 10.31 11.80
N ASP A 22 -11.02 9.04 11.76
CA ASP A 22 -10.12 7.89 11.95
C ASP A 22 -9.84 7.12 10.64
N TRP A 23 -8.68 6.45 10.59
CA TRP A 23 -8.45 5.36 9.64
C TRP A 23 -9.31 4.16 10.00
N LEU A 24 -9.91 3.55 9.00
CA LEU A 24 -10.82 2.42 9.12
C LEU A 24 -10.16 1.14 8.57
N LEU A 25 -10.36 0.02 9.27
CA LEU A 25 -9.97 -1.30 8.79
C LEU A 25 -11.02 -1.82 7.81
N ASN A 26 -10.58 -2.31 6.66
CA ASN A 26 -11.48 -2.88 5.65
C ASN A 26 -10.89 -4.14 5.01
N SER A 27 -11.79 -4.92 4.40
CA SER A 27 -11.46 -6.04 3.52
C SER A 27 -12.32 -5.95 2.27
N GLY A 28 -11.75 -6.30 1.12
CA GLY A 28 -12.45 -6.22 -0.17
C GLY A 28 -12.54 -4.80 -0.70
N SER A 29 -13.62 -4.48 -1.43
CA SER A 29 -13.81 -3.15 -2.04
C SER A 29 -14.25 -2.10 -1.01
N THR A 30 -13.88 -0.83 -1.24
CA THR A 30 -14.42 0.29 -0.46
C THR A 30 -15.91 0.52 -0.80
N PRO A 31 -16.70 1.13 0.10
CA PRO A 31 -18.11 1.44 -0.12
C PRO A 31 -18.39 2.36 -1.33
N SER A 32 -17.44 3.25 -1.64
CA SER A 32 -17.48 4.20 -2.74
C SER A 32 -17.24 3.51 -4.09
N VAL A 33 -18.20 3.65 -5.01
CA VAL A 33 -18.15 2.96 -6.30
C VAL A 33 -17.07 3.56 -7.20
N GLY A 34 -16.16 2.73 -7.67
CA GLY A 34 -15.14 3.11 -8.64
C GLY A 34 -13.93 3.84 -8.05
N THR A 35 -13.70 3.70 -6.75
CA THR A 35 -12.52 4.21 -6.03
C THR A 35 -11.94 3.12 -5.12
N GLY A 36 -10.76 3.39 -4.56
CA GLY A 36 -10.11 2.50 -3.60
C GLY A 36 -9.68 1.14 -4.20
N PRO A 37 -9.04 0.30 -3.38
CA PRO A 37 -8.63 -1.04 -3.79
C PRO A 37 -9.79 -2.04 -3.68
N THR A 38 -9.79 -3.07 -4.54
CA THR A 38 -10.77 -4.18 -4.46
C THR A 38 -10.29 -5.33 -3.55
N VAL A 39 -8.99 -5.37 -3.26
CA VAL A 39 -8.30 -6.42 -2.49
C VAL A 39 -7.16 -5.78 -1.70
N ASP A 40 -6.77 -6.39 -0.58
CA ASP A 40 -5.60 -5.99 0.19
C ASP A 40 -4.29 -6.22 -0.58
N HIS A 41 -3.19 -5.61 -0.12
CA HIS A 41 -1.89 -5.82 -0.75
C HIS A 41 -1.22 -7.11 -0.25
N THR A 42 -1.33 -7.40 1.04
CA THR A 42 -0.63 -8.52 1.72
C THR A 42 -0.92 -9.89 1.10
N LEU A 43 -2.21 -10.23 0.99
CA LEU A 43 -2.72 -11.50 0.47
C LEU A 43 -3.17 -11.38 -0.98
N GLY A 44 -3.47 -10.18 -1.45
CA GLY A 44 -4.03 -9.96 -2.79
C GLY A 44 -5.45 -10.50 -2.92
N THR A 45 -6.20 -10.56 -1.82
CA THR A 45 -7.55 -11.15 -1.79
C THR A 45 -8.59 -10.20 -1.22
N ALA A 46 -9.88 -10.45 -1.50
CA ALA A 46 -10.96 -9.67 -0.89
C ALA A 46 -11.15 -9.97 0.62
N SER A 47 -10.47 -11.00 1.13
CA SER A 47 -10.53 -11.40 2.54
C SER A 47 -9.38 -10.85 3.39
N GLY A 48 -8.30 -10.37 2.76
CA GLY A 48 -7.22 -9.70 3.49
C GLY A 48 -7.62 -8.29 3.89
N SER A 49 -6.81 -7.68 4.74
CA SER A 49 -7.15 -6.46 5.45
C SER A 49 -6.20 -5.33 5.12
N TYR A 50 -6.74 -4.13 4.96
CA TYR A 50 -5.98 -2.90 4.77
C TYR A 50 -6.64 -1.76 5.53
N LEU A 51 -5.91 -0.65 5.71
CA LEU A 51 -6.48 0.58 6.24
C LEU A 51 -6.88 1.53 5.13
N TYR A 52 -7.98 2.24 5.31
CA TYR A 52 -8.40 3.29 4.39
C TYR A 52 -9.08 4.44 5.12
N ILE A 53 -9.16 5.58 4.44
CA ILE A 53 -10.07 6.66 4.80
C ILE A 53 -11.26 6.65 3.85
N GLU A 54 -12.46 6.74 4.42
CA GLU A 54 -13.70 6.80 3.66
C GLU A 54 -13.92 8.22 3.12
N ALA A 55 -13.88 8.37 1.80
CA ALA A 55 -14.08 9.66 1.16
C ALA A 55 -15.56 10.07 1.09
N SER A 56 -16.50 9.11 1.22
CA SER A 56 -17.93 9.40 1.07
C SER A 56 -18.58 10.06 2.29
N GLU A 57 -17.86 10.19 3.40
CA GLU A 57 -18.35 10.95 4.54
C GLU A 57 -18.28 12.47 4.29
N LEU A 58 -19.24 13.21 4.86
CA LEU A 58 -19.35 14.66 4.72
C LEU A 58 -18.33 15.40 5.59
N PHE A 59 -17.05 15.21 5.28
CA PHE A 59 -15.98 16.00 5.87
C PHE A 59 -15.72 17.26 5.07
N ASN A 60 -15.19 18.28 5.75
CA ASN A 60 -14.68 19.46 5.08
C ASN A 60 -13.43 19.07 4.27
N ARG A 61 -13.22 19.73 3.13
CA ARG A 61 -11.95 19.64 2.40
C ARG A 61 -10.77 19.86 3.36
N ASN A 62 -9.76 19.00 3.27
CA ASN A 62 -8.58 18.96 4.15
C ASN A 62 -8.84 18.53 5.60
N ALA A 63 -10.02 18.02 5.93
CA ALA A 63 -10.17 17.23 7.15
C ALA A 63 -9.18 16.06 7.09
N LYS A 64 -8.64 15.67 8.24
CA LYS A 64 -7.53 14.73 8.30
C LYS A 64 -7.78 13.60 9.29
N ALA A 65 -7.15 12.46 9.04
CA ALA A 65 -7.03 11.32 9.95
C ALA A 65 -5.57 11.01 10.21
N TRP A 66 -5.20 10.80 11.47
CA TRP A 66 -3.83 10.46 11.87
C TRP A 66 -3.77 9.00 12.31
N LEU A 67 -2.85 8.24 11.72
CA LEU A 67 -2.41 6.95 12.25
C LEU A 67 -1.01 7.15 12.87
N ILE A 68 -0.88 6.85 14.15
CA ILE A 68 0.29 7.16 14.97
C ILE A 68 1.00 5.86 15.33
N SER A 69 2.31 5.81 15.12
CA SER A 69 3.14 4.66 15.47
C SER A 69 3.45 4.59 16.96
N GLU A 70 4.08 3.50 17.39
CA GLU A 70 4.86 3.50 18.62
C GLU A 70 6.04 4.50 18.57
N HIS A 71 6.67 4.71 19.72
CA HIS A 71 7.84 5.58 19.83
C HIS A 71 9.11 4.83 19.41
N TYR A 72 10.01 5.54 18.74
CA TYR A 72 11.33 5.09 18.32
C TYR A 72 12.40 5.98 18.95
N ASP A 73 13.53 5.39 19.31
CA ASP A 73 14.71 6.12 19.74
C ASP A 73 15.27 7.04 18.64
N ALA A 74 16.12 7.98 19.03
CA ALA A 74 16.88 8.79 18.07
C ALA A 74 17.70 7.91 17.13
N GLY A 75 17.64 8.17 15.82
CA GLY A 75 18.37 7.40 14.84
C GLY A 75 17.94 7.65 13.39
N SER A 76 18.49 6.83 12.49
CA SER A 76 18.10 6.78 11.08
C SER A 76 17.14 5.62 10.86
N TYR A 77 15.97 5.92 10.32
CA TYR A 77 14.93 4.95 10.05
C TYR A 77 14.45 5.06 8.61
N CYS A 78 13.96 3.95 8.09
CA CYS A 78 13.19 3.92 6.85
C CYS A 78 11.79 3.40 7.15
N LEU A 79 10.78 4.16 6.75
CA LEU A 79 9.40 3.69 6.69
C LEU A 79 9.12 3.25 5.24
N LEU A 80 8.83 1.96 5.07
CA LEU A 80 8.30 1.36 3.86
C LEU A 80 6.81 1.12 4.06
N PHE A 81 6.02 1.36 3.03
CA PHE A 81 4.56 1.21 3.08
C PHE A 81 4.00 1.00 1.69
N TRP A 82 2.83 0.38 1.61
CA TRP A 82 2.04 0.31 0.39
C TRP A 82 0.86 1.27 0.50
N TYR A 83 0.50 1.88 -0.62
CA TYR A 83 -0.61 2.82 -0.73
C TYR A 83 -1.41 2.60 -2.00
N HIS A 84 -2.68 2.97 -1.98
CA HIS A 84 -3.57 3.02 -3.13
C HIS A 84 -4.35 4.34 -3.08
N LEU A 85 -4.17 5.17 -4.11
CA LEU A 85 -4.77 6.50 -4.23
C LEU A 85 -5.47 6.55 -5.60
N TYR A 86 -6.76 6.27 -5.64
CA TYR A 86 -7.52 6.21 -6.89
C TYR A 86 -8.90 6.84 -6.75
N GLY A 87 -9.17 7.83 -7.58
CA GLY A 87 -10.42 8.58 -7.57
C GLY A 87 -10.26 10.02 -8.03
N THR A 88 -11.39 10.61 -8.42
CA THR A 88 -11.45 11.96 -8.99
C THR A 88 -11.26 13.09 -7.98
N ASP A 89 -11.38 12.83 -6.68
CA ASP A 89 -11.17 13.82 -5.62
C ASP A 89 -10.37 13.25 -4.45
N ILE A 90 -9.21 12.69 -4.78
CA ILE A 90 -8.23 12.23 -3.80
C ILE A 90 -7.61 13.45 -3.11
N GLY A 91 -7.57 13.44 -1.78
CA GLY A 91 -6.83 14.42 -1.01
C GLY A 91 -5.33 14.13 -1.06
N SER A 92 -4.69 14.05 0.10
CA SER A 92 -3.25 13.80 0.24
C SER A 92 -2.96 12.74 1.30
N LEU A 93 -1.99 11.89 1.01
CA LEU A 93 -1.32 11.01 1.96
C LEU A 93 0.01 11.67 2.36
N ASN A 94 0.18 11.92 3.66
CA ASN A 94 1.35 12.59 4.21
C ASN A 94 2.01 11.71 5.27
N ILE A 95 3.34 11.72 5.32
CA ILE A 95 4.13 11.07 6.38
C ILE A 95 4.86 12.16 7.15
N TYR A 96 4.69 12.16 8.46
CA TYR A 96 5.38 13.06 9.37
C TYR A 96 6.21 12.31 10.41
N THR A 97 7.22 12.99 10.95
CA THR A 97 7.84 12.65 12.23
C THR A 97 7.47 13.70 13.28
N ARG A 98 7.46 13.30 14.56
CA ARG A 98 7.23 14.24 15.66
C ARG A 98 8.05 13.88 16.90
N ILE A 99 8.68 14.88 17.50
CA ILE A 99 9.49 14.76 18.72
C ILE A 99 8.71 15.39 19.89
N GLY A 100 8.25 14.56 20.83
CA GLY A 100 7.47 15.01 21.99
C GLY A 100 6.28 15.91 21.59
N ALA A 101 6.22 17.12 22.14
CA ALA A 101 5.16 18.09 21.88
C ALA A 101 5.45 19.05 20.70
N SER A 102 6.53 18.83 19.93
CA SER A 102 6.88 19.69 18.79
C SER A 102 5.79 19.69 17.71
N LYS A 103 5.87 20.60 16.76
CA LYS A 103 5.03 20.51 15.54
C LYS A 103 5.47 19.29 14.71
N PRO A 104 4.54 18.49 14.14
CA PRO A 104 4.89 17.47 13.16
C PRO A 104 5.74 18.03 12.01
N GLN A 105 6.80 17.32 11.65
CA GLN A 105 7.69 17.62 10.52
C GLN A 105 7.29 16.76 9.33
N LEU A 106 6.99 17.38 8.18
CA LEU A 106 6.60 16.66 6.97
C LEU A 106 7.84 16.03 6.32
N GLU A 107 7.79 14.73 6.07
CA GLU A 107 8.87 13.95 5.46
C GLU A 107 8.53 13.50 4.04
N TRP A 108 7.25 13.26 3.78
CA TRP A 108 6.76 12.82 2.47
C TRP A 108 5.29 13.21 2.28
N SER A 109 4.92 13.50 1.04
CA SER A 109 3.55 13.87 0.67
C SER A 109 3.26 13.44 -0.76
N LEU A 110 2.06 12.93 -0.98
CA LEU A 110 1.52 12.62 -2.28
C LEU A 110 0.04 12.99 -2.31
N SER A 111 -0.40 13.62 -3.39
CA SER A 111 -1.77 14.10 -3.54
C SER A 111 -2.36 13.71 -4.89
N GLY A 112 -3.68 13.58 -4.95
CA GLY A 112 -4.41 13.29 -6.18
C GLY A 112 -4.34 11.82 -6.61
N ASP A 113 -4.97 11.54 -7.75
CA ASP A 113 -5.03 10.20 -8.34
C ASP A 113 -3.64 9.70 -8.76
N ASN A 114 -3.32 8.47 -8.36
CA ASN A 114 -2.07 7.78 -8.71
C ASN A 114 -2.32 6.43 -9.41
N GLY A 115 -3.53 6.22 -9.91
CA GLY A 115 -3.97 5.02 -10.62
C GLY A 115 -4.55 3.96 -9.70
N ASN A 116 -5.40 3.11 -10.29
CA ASN A 116 -6.04 1.98 -9.62
C ASN A 116 -5.08 0.80 -9.41
N ARG A 117 -4.02 1.00 -8.63
CA ARG A 117 -3.08 -0.07 -8.26
C ARG A 117 -2.35 0.26 -6.96
N TRP A 118 -2.01 -0.78 -6.22
CA TRP A 118 -1.11 -0.67 -5.06
C TRP A 118 0.28 -0.21 -5.50
N GLN A 119 0.84 0.76 -4.78
CA GLN A 119 2.16 1.33 -5.03
C GLN A 119 2.96 1.40 -3.73
N MET A 120 4.27 1.26 -3.85
CA MET A 120 5.16 1.28 -2.70
C MET A 120 5.73 2.69 -2.47
N GLY A 121 5.68 3.14 -1.21
CA GLY A 121 6.36 4.32 -0.71
C GLY A 121 7.56 3.95 0.18
N ALA A 122 8.57 4.81 0.19
CA ALA A 122 9.73 4.68 1.05
C ALA A 122 10.19 6.06 1.53
N VAL A 123 10.34 6.23 2.84
CA VAL A 123 10.69 7.52 3.46
C VAL A 123 11.81 7.32 4.46
N ARG A 124 12.95 7.98 4.21
CA ARG A 124 14.09 7.98 5.10
C ARG A 124 14.02 9.17 6.04
N VAL A 125 14.14 8.91 7.33
CA VAL A 125 14.18 9.96 8.36
C VAL A 125 15.45 9.84 9.19
N ASN A 126 15.94 10.97 9.68
CA ASN A 126 17.07 11.04 10.60
C ASN A 126 16.67 11.96 11.75
N VAL A 127 16.37 11.38 12.90
CA VAL A 127 15.74 12.11 14.01
C VAL A 127 16.67 12.08 15.23
N VAL A 128 16.83 13.23 15.89
CA VAL A 128 17.86 13.47 16.92
C VAL A 128 17.41 13.19 18.35
N ALA A 129 16.14 12.84 18.54
CA ALA A 129 15.53 12.51 19.83
C ALA A 129 14.46 11.43 19.61
N GLU A 130 13.93 10.90 20.71
CA GLU A 130 12.77 9.99 20.65
C GLU A 130 11.63 10.64 19.85
N PHE A 131 11.05 9.86 18.93
CA PHE A 131 10.05 10.34 17.99
C PHE A 131 9.05 9.25 17.65
N TYR A 132 7.98 9.63 16.94
CA TYR A 132 7.04 8.69 16.33
C TYR A 132 6.67 9.17 14.92
N PHE A 133 6.20 8.23 14.10
CA PHE A 133 5.64 8.51 12.79
C PHE A 133 4.16 8.84 12.91
N ILE A 134 3.70 9.71 12.01
CA ILE A 134 2.28 9.99 11.78
C ILE A 134 2.02 9.78 10.29
N ILE A 135 1.08 8.90 9.96
CA ILE A 135 0.53 8.75 8.61
C ILE A 135 -0.79 9.50 8.58
N GLU A 136 -0.84 10.57 7.80
CA GLU A 136 -1.99 11.44 7.69
C GLU A 136 -2.68 11.24 6.34
N GLY A 137 -3.95 10.87 6.37
CA GLY A 137 -4.82 10.91 5.21
C GLY A 137 -5.67 12.18 5.27
N THR A 138 -5.79 12.91 4.16
CA THR A 138 -6.63 14.11 4.07
C THR A 138 -7.75 13.92 3.07
N HIS A 139 -8.91 14.50 3.38
CA HIS A 139 -10.10 14.45 2.54
C HIS A 139 -10.00 15.44 1.37
N GLY A 140 -10.25 14.96 0.15
CA GLY A 140 -10.17 15.78 -1.08
C GLY A 140 -11.28 16.82 -1.20
N GLY A 141 -12.40 16.66 -0.48
CA GLY A 141 -13.52 17.59 -0.42
C GLY A 141 -14.82 17.12 -1.07
N GLN A 142 -14.85 15.93 -1.68
CA GLN A 142 -15.96 15.26 -2.37
C GLN A 142 -15.85 13.73 -2.12
N PHE A 143 -16.85 13.00 -2.62
CA PHE A 143 -17.13 11.61 -2.25
C PHE A 143 -16.29 10.53 -2.96
N LEU A 144 -15.43 10.90 -3.92
CA LEU A 144 -14.84 9.94 -4.87
C LEU A 144 -13.30 9.98 -4.82
N GLY A 145 -12.72 9.65 -3.65
CA GLY A 145 -11.28 9.57 -3.52
C GLY A 145 -10.81 8.89 -2.24
N ASP A 146 -10.80 7.56 -2.23
CA ASP A 146 -10.30 6.80 -1.09
C ASP A 146 -8.77 6.75 -1.09
N ILE A 147 -8.20 6.90 0.10
CA ILE A 147 -6.78 6.65 0.33
C ILE A 147 -6.69 5.38 1.17
N ALA A 148 -6.01 4.36 0.64
CA ALA A 148 -5.75 3.13 1.37
C ALA A 148 -4.24 2.93 1.58
N ILE A 149 -3.88 2.28 2.68
CA ILE A 149 -2.53 1.90 3.05
C ILE A 149 -2.50 0.45 3.53
N ASP A 150 -1.38 -0.22 3.29
CA ASP A 150 -1.11 -1.58 3.74
C ASP A 150 0.40 -1.76 4.01
N ASP A 151 0.78 -2.86 4.65
CA ASP A 151 2.17 -3.33 4.77
C ASP A 151 3.17 -2.29 5.31
N LEU A 152 2.86 -1.70 6.47
CA LEU A 152 3.73 -0.73 7.13
C LEU A 152 4.95 -1.39 7.77
N LEU A 153 6.15 -0.99 7.36
CA LEU A 153 7.41 -1.55 7.85
C LEU A 153 8.41 -0.43 8.20
N VAL A 154 8.70 -0.30 9.49
CA VAL A 154 9.75 0.60 10.00
C VAL A 154 11.02 -0.20 10.26
N GLN A 155 12.13 0.24 9.68
CA GLN A 155 13.45 -0.41 9.83
C GLN A 155 14.51 0.60 10.27
N SER A 156 15.34 0.22 11.24
CA SER A 156 16.49 1.02 11.66
C SER A 156 17.71 0.74 10.78
N ASN A 157 18.43 1.79 10.40
CA ASN A 157 19.69 1.72 9.66
C ASN A 157 19.65 0.89 8.35
N SER A 158 18.48 0.73 7.72
CA SER A 158 18.33 -0.02 6.47
C SER A 158 18.47 0.86 5.22
N GLN A 159 18.54 0.23 4.04
CA GLN A 159 18.45 0.94 2.78
C GLN A 159 17.01 1.40 2.55
N CYS A 160 16.84 2.70 2.36
CA CYS A 160 15.55 3.30 2.05
C CYS A 160 15.45 3.55 0.56
N THR A 161 15.36 2.46 -0.18
CA THR A 161 15.26 2.46 -1.63
C THR A 161 14.06 1.64 -2.03
N LEU A 162 13.21 2.21 -2.88
CA LEU A 162 12.21 1.42 -3.57
C LEU A 162 12.93 0.32 -4.38
N PRO A 163 12.39 -0.90 -4.47
CA PRO A 163 12.96 -1.94 -5.29
C PRO A 163 13.00 -1.45 -6.75
N THR A 164 14.19 -1.06 -7.21
CA THR A 164 14.43 -0.83 -8.63
C THR A 164 14.40 -2.17 -9.33
N THR A 165 13.40 -2.36 -10.20
CA THR A 165 13.48 -3.36 -11.27
C THR A 165 14.59 -2.96 -12.23
N THR A 166 15.84 -3.28 -11.88
CA THR A 166 16.94 -3.23 -12.84
C THR A 166 16.72 -4.33 -13.86
N THR A 167 16.11 -3.98 -15.00
CA THR A 167 16.14 -4.79 -16.22
C THR A 167 17.56 -4.78 -16.77
N THR A 168 18.48 -5.46 -16.10
CA THR A 168 19.79 -5.77 -16.66
C THR A 168 19.59 -6.87 -17.70
N ILE A 169 19.56 -6.49 -18.98
CA ILE A 169 19.74 -7.42 -20.10
C ILE A 169 21.15 -8.00 -19.98
N GLY A 170 21.31 -9.08 -19.22
CA GLY A 170 22.60 -9.73 -19.01
C GLY A 170 22.59 -10.73 -17.85
N THR A 171 22.47 -12.02 -18.21
CA THR A 171 22.90 -13.22 -17.46
C THR A 171 22.74 -13.22 -15.93
N THR A 172 21.71 -13.95 -15.51
CA THR A 172 21.40 -14.52 -14.19
C THR A 172 22.58 -14.73 -13.23
N THR A 173 22.58 -13.97 -12.12
CA THR A 173 22.89 -14.50 -10.79
C THR A 173 22.16 -13.66 -9.73
N THR A 174 20.87 -13.93 -9.52
CA THR A 174 20.03 -13.21 -8.56
C THR A 174 20.17 -13.79 -7.16
N LEU A 175 20.92 -13.12 -6.29
CA LEU A 175 20.70 -13.19 -4.84
C LEU A 175 19.50 -12.29 -4.52
N GLY A 176 18.29 -12.86 -4.63
CA GLY A 176 17.04 -12.16 -4.32
C GLY A 176 16.46 -12.62 -2.99
N LEU A 177 16.36 -11.70 -2.02
CA LEU A 177 15.34 -11.79 -0.98
C LEU A 177 13.98 -11.43 -1.63
N TYR A 178 13.37 -12.40 -2.29
CA TYR A 178 11.94 -12.38 -2.59
C TYR A 178 11.27 -13.38 -1.66
N THR A 179 10.24 -12.96 -0.95
CA THR A 179 9.32 -13.88 -0.28
C THR A 179 8.70 -14.77 -1.37
N PRO A 180 8.96 -16.10 -1.38
CA PRO A 180 8.78 -16.94 -2.57
C PRO A 180 7.33 -17.33 -2.90
N LEU A 181 6.32 -16.60 -2.40
CA LEU A 181 4.91 -17.01 -2.49
C LEU A 181 4.00 -16.02 -3.24
N SER A 182 4.43 -14.80 -3.54
CA SER A 182 3.64 -13.85 -4.34
C SER A 182 4.21 -13.75 -5.76
N CYS A 183 3.39 -14.05 -6.76
CA CYS A 183 3.71 -13.87 -8.18
C CYS A 183 2.49 -13.28 -8.87
N ASN A 184 2.65 -12.07 -9.41
CA ASN A 184 1.60 -11.32 -10.09
C ASN A 184 1.60 -11.54 -11.62
N PHE A 185 2.50 -12.39 -12.13
CA PHE A 185 2.63 -12.80 -13.52
C PHE A 185 2.82 -11.69 -14.57
N GLU A 186 3.00 -10.43 -14.18
CA GLU A 186 3.09 -9.32 -15.14
C GLU A 186 4.33 -9.34 -16.04
N ASN A 187 5.41 -9.99 -15.59
CA ASN A 187 6.65 -10.10 -16.36
C ASN A 187 6.95 -11.54 -16.81
N ASP A 188 6.70 -12.54 -15.96
CA ASP A 188 6.98 -13.96 -16.22
C ASP A 188 6.17 -14.88 -15.28
N ILE A 189 6.51 -16.17 -15.21
CA ILE A 189 5.92 -17.13 -14.26
C ILE A 189 6.62 -17.13 -12.89
N CYS A 190 7.44 -16.12 -12.62
CA CYS A 190 8.34 -16.04 -11.48
C CYS A 190 9.19 -17.32 -11.34
N GLN A 191 9.27 -17.87 -10.12
CA GLN A 191 9.94 -19.14 -9.84
C GLN A 191 9.00 -20.35 -9.94
N TRP A 192 7.73 -20.15 -10.31
CA TRP A 192 6.78 -21.24 -10.46
C TRP A 192 7.14 -22.07 -11.70
N ARG A 193 6.98 -23.39 -11.57
CA ARG A 193 7.21 -24.34 -12.65
C ARG A 193 6.09 -25.35 -12.68
N ASN A 194 5.69 -25.75 -13.89
CA ASN A 194 4.73 -26.83 -14.06
C ASN A 194 5.27 -28.12 -13.46
N ASP A 195 4.40 -28.83 -12.74
CA ASP A 195 4.69 -30.18 -12.28
C ASP A 195 4.60 -31.15 -13.46
N LEU A 196 5.76 -31.64 -13.90
CA LEU A 196 5.91 -32.56 -15.04
C LEU A 196 5.34 -33.96 -14.75
N THR A 197 4.88 -34.23 -13.53
CA THR A 197 4.24 -35.50 -13.16
C THR A 197 2.72 -35.48 -13.36
N THR A 198 2.14 -34.30 -13.65
CA THR A 198 0.70 -34.13 -13.87
C THR A 198 0.38 -33.91 -15.36
N SER A 199 -0.82 -34.29 -15.79
CA SER A 199 -1.27 -34.07 -17.18
C SER A 199 -1.75 -32.64 -17.47
N GLY A 200 -1.80 -31.77 -16.45
CA GLY A 200 -2.23 -30.38 -16.57
C GLY A 200 -1.02 -29.46 -16.64
N THR A 201 -0.99 -28.58 -17.64
CA THR A 201 0.02 -27.53 -17.77
C THR A 201 -0.62 -26.18 -17.54
N TRP A 202 -0.13 -25.44 -16.57
CA TRP A 202 -0.49 -24.06 -16.36
C TRP A 202 0.28 -23.16 -17.34
N SER A 203 -0.43 -22.23 -17.95
CA SER A 203 0.08 -21.34 -18.99
C SER A 203 -0.22 -19.88 -18.66
N ARG A 204 0.76 -19.00 -18.90
CA ARG A 204 0.62 -17.56 -18.71
C ARG A 204 -0.22 -16.98 -19.85
N ARG A 205 -1.29 -16.26 -19.53
CA ARG A 205 -2.24 -15.68 -20.49
C ARG A 205 -2.64 -14.25 -20.12
N GLN A 206 -2.99 -13.48 -21.13
CA GLN A 206 -3.68 -12.20 -20.96
C GLN A 206 -5.19 -12.38 -21.05
N GLY A 207 -5.93 -11.34 -20.69
CA GLY A 207 -7.40 -11.27 -20.67
C GLY A 207 -8.10 -11.38 -22.02
N GLN A 208 -7.67 -12.30 -22.90
CA GLN A 208 -8.27 -12.52 -24.21
C GLN A 208 -8.58 -14.00 -24.45
N GLY A 209 -9.86 -14.31 -24.71
CA GLY A 209 -10.33 -15.66 -25.05
C GLY A 209 -11.39 -16.21 -24.10
N ASN A 210 -11.47 -17.55 -23.98
CA ASN A 210 -12.44 -18.28 -23.14
C ASN A 210 -12.05 -18.34 -21.64
N GLY A 211 -11.21 -17.42 -21.16
CA GLY A 211 -10.74 -17.36 -19.77
C GLY A 211 -11.18 -16.07 -19.06
N PRO A 212 -10.64 -15.79 -17.86
CA PRO A 212 -10.81 -14.51 -17.18
C PRO A 212 -10.46 -13.33 -18.10
N GLN A 213 -11.33 -12.32 -18.16
CA GLN A 213 -11.11 -11.14 -19.02
C GLN A 213 -10.10 -10.15 -18.43
N TYR A 214 -9.87 -10.22 -17.12
CA TYR A 214 -9.01 -9.30 -16.39
C TYR A 214 -8.25 -10.09 -15.33
N ASP A 215 -6.98 -9.76 -15.13
CA ASP A 215 -6.18 -10.28 -14.03
C ASP A 215 -6.42 -9.46 -12.75
N HIS A 216 -5.85 -9.89 -11.62
CA HIS A 216 -6.00 -9.18 -10.35
C HIS A 216 -5.01 -8.02 -10.16
N THR A 217 -3.90 -8.01 -10.90
CA THR A 217 -2.81 -7.04 -10.73
C THR A 217 -3.09 -5.74 -11.43
N LEU A 218 -3.52 -5.80 -12.69
CA LEU A 218 -3.83 -4.62 -13.49
C LEU A 218 -5.32 -4.39 -13.63
N GLN A 219 -6.16 -5.41 -13.44
CA GLN A 219 -7.62 -5.33 -13.61
C GLN A 219 -8.03 -4.75 -14.97
N THR A 220 -7.20 -5.03 -15.97
CA THR A 220 -7.38 -4.64 -17.37
C THR A 220 -7.13 -5.86 -18.26
N GLU A 221 -7.53 -5.77 -19.54
CA GLU A 221 -7.30 -6.86 -20.50
C GLU A 221 -5.81 -7.10 -20.75
N ASP A 222 -4.97 -6.11 -20.42
CA ASP A 222 -3.52 -6.16 -20.58
C ASP A 222 -2.81 -6.96 -19.48
N GLY A 223 -3.50 -7.27 -18.37
CA GLY A 223 -2.97 -7.99 -17.24
C GLY A 223 -2.74 -9.48 -17.47
N TRP A 224 -1.87 -10.08 -16.67
CA TRP A 224 -1.41 -11.44 -16.87
C TRP A 224 -1.77 -12.36 -15.71
N PHE A 225 -2.23 -13.56 -16.04
CA PHE A 225 -2.55 -14.61 -15.07
C PHE A 225 -2.14 -15.98 -15.60
N ILE A 226 -2.37 -17.00 -14.77
CA ILE A 226 -2.05 -18.39 -15.06
C ILE A 226 -3.34 -19.20 -15.15
N ASP A 227 -3.50 -19.97 -16.24
CA ASP A 227 -4.69 -20.79 -16.53
C ASP A 227 -4.30 -22.12 -17.20
N THR A 228 -5.12 -23.16 -17.04
CA THR A 228 -4.90 -24.53 -17.54
C THR A 228 -5.52 -24.79 -18.90
#